data_AF-A0A518BZX6-F1
#
_entry.id   AF-A0A518BZX6-F1
#
_cell.length_a   1.000
_cell.length_b   1.000
_cell.length_c   1.000
_cell.angle_alpha   90.00
_cell.angle_beta   90.00
_cell.angle_gamma   90.00
#
_symmetry.space_group_name_H-M   'P 1'
#
loop_
_entity.id
_entity.type
_entity.pdbx_description
1 polymer ?
#
loop_
_entity_poly.entity_id
_entity_poly.type
_entity_poly.pdbx_seq_one_letter_code
_entity_poly.pdbx_strand_id
1 'polypeptide(L)'
;MMTTTTPARFHLVGPLIALLVIATTAPLLAQPDEGPQRRDDRPMHNQREGRGEGRGMPRFLAPPPRDDRGGPWERMSAEEAREFIDAAMEIVGELDPDAVQRMRYMAERNPHMLLEIMRRRFPRLEALMELRETNPELFQLRIQDFKLNARTMMQAKRIRELEENLADPAEIERQETDLREAIAEHFEVRQKIREIELKDLETEIERLTRQVTRLREEIDSRTTDPEGIIDGRLNDLLDRDQTNF
;
A
#
# COMPACT_ATOMS: atom_id res chain seq x y z
N MET A 1 -58.15 21.75 -15.97
CA MET A 1 -57.21 21.99 -14.85
C MET A 1 -56.13 20.92 -14.93
N MET A 2 -54.96 21.27 -15.47
CA MET A 2 -53.83 20.34 -15.61
C MET A 2 -52.89 20.55 -14.43
N THR A 3 -52.80 19.56 -13.54
CA THR A 3 -51.85 19.55 -12.43
C THR A 3 -50.50 19.07 -12.95
N THR A 4 -49.57 20.00 -13.14
CA THR A 4 -48.17 19.70 -13.45
C THR A 4 -47.49 19.18 -12.20
N THR A 5 -47.25 17.86 -12.18
CA THR A 5 -46.44 17.18 -11.16
C THR A 5 -44.97 17.54 -11.35
N THR A 6 -44.43 18.36 -10.45
CA THR A 6 -43.02 18.74 -10.39
C THR A 6 -42.17 17.51 -9.99
N PRO A 7 -41.15 17.11 -10.76
CA PRO A 7 -40.28 16.01 -10.37
C PRO A 7 -39.38 16.44 -9.20
N ALA A 8 -39.34 15.58 -8.16
CA ALA A 8 -38.47 15.74 -7.01
C ALA A 8 -37.01 15.80 -7.44
N ARG A 9 -36.33 16.90 -7.08
CA ARG A 9 -34.89 17.05 -7.23
C ARG A 9 -34.23 16.10 -6.24
N PHE A 10 -33.68 15.00 -6.74
CA PHE A 10 -32.75 14.17 -5.99
C PHE A 10 -31.51 15.01 -5.64
N HIS A 11 -31.39 15.40 -4.38
CA HIS A 11 -30.16 15.96 -3.84
C HIS A 11 -29.09 14.87 -3.81
N LEU A 12 -28.34 14.78 -4.90
CA LEU A 12 -27.20 13.87 -5.06
C LEU A 12 -25.98 14.52 -4.38
N VAL A 13 -26.01 14.64 -3.06
CA VAL A 13 -24.87 15.11 -2.25
C VAL A 13 -24.76 14.23 -1.01
N GLY A 14 -23.83 13.29 -1.06
CA GLY A 14 -23.34 12.54 0.10
C GLY A 14 -21.87 12.21 -0.12
N PRO A 15 -20.91 12.89 0.55
CA PRO A 15 -19.49 12.68 0.35
C PRO A 15 -19.04 11.44 1.13
N LEU A 16 -19.14 10.26 0.52
CA LEU A 16 -18.75 8.98 1.17
C LEU A 16 -17.60 8.25 0.46
N ILE A 17 -16.82 8.94 -0.38
CA ILE A 17 -15.65 8.35 -1.08
C ILE A 17 -14.35 9.11 -0.77
N ALA A 18 -14.30 9.88 0.32
CA ALA A 18 -13.12 10.70 0.65
C ALA A 18 -12.22 10.14 1.77
N LEU A 19 -12.54 8.98 2.36
CA LEU A 19 -11.89 8.51 3.60
C LEU A 19 -11.18 7.16 3.48
N LEU A 20 -10.61 6.85 2.31
CA LEU A 20 -9.67 5.72 2.16
C LEU A 20 -8.30 6.15 1.61
N VAL A 21 -7.94 7.43 1.78
CA VAL A 21 -6.59 7.91 1.47
C VAL A 21 -6.04 8.57 2.75
N ILE A 22 -4.81 8.18 3.10
CA ILE A 22 -4.00 8.58 4.28
C ILE A 22 -4.17 7.65 5.51
N ALA A 23 -3.59 6.47 5.40
CA ALA A 23 -2.88 5.82 6.53
C ALA A 23 -1.59 5.20 5.97
N THR A 24 -0.76 6.05 5.37
CA THR A 24 0.65 5.75 5.12
C THR A 24 1.44 6.50 6.18
N THR A 25 2.28 5.75 6.90
CA THR A 25 3.17 6.17 7.99
C THR A 25 2.48 6.56 9.30
N ALA A 26 1.99 5.57 10.04
CA ALA A 26 2.26 5.63 11.49
C ALA A 26 3.80 5.58 11.61
N PRO A 27 4.46 6.56 12.24
CA PRO A 27 5.84 6.36 12.61
C PRO A 27 5.87 5.09 13.47
N LEU A 28 6.83 4.20 13.19
CA LEU A 28 7.32 3.27 14.20
C LEU A 28 7.34 4.03 15.53
N LEU A 29 6.80 3.45 16.59
CA LEU A 29 6.97 3.92 17.95
C LEU A 29 8.47 4.18 18.14
N ALA A 30 8.86 5.43 17.95
CA ALA A 30 10.12 5.96 18.36
C ALA A 30 10.04 5.87 19.88
N GLN A 31 10.68 4.85 20.44
CA GLN A 31 11.18 4.97 21.79
C GLN A 31 11.93 6.32 21.84
N PRO A 32 11.62 7.21 22.78
CA PRO A 32 12.41 8.42 22.97
C PRO A 32 13.79 7.97 23.45
N ASP A 33 14.69 7.70 22.50
CA ASP A 33 16.12 7.70 22.77
C ASP A 33 16.49 9.17 22.92
N GLU A 34 16.55 9.63 24.17
CA GLU A 34 17.01 10.96 24.55
C GLU A 34 18.50 11.10 24.22
N GLY A 35 18.82 11.21 22.93
CA GLY A 35 20.13 11.62 22.45
C GLY A 35 20.43 13.05 22.93
N PRO A 36 21.68 13.35 23.33
CA PRO A 36 22.03 14.65 23.89
C PRO A 36 21.76 15.78 22.90
N GLN A 37 20.96 16.74 23.33
CA GLN A 37 20.62 17.96 22.61
C GLN A 37 21.89 18.70 22.18
N ARG A 38 22.25 18.59 20.89
CA ARG A 38 23.23 19.50 20.29
C ARG A 38 22.56 20.85 20.10
N ARG A 39 22.89 21.81 20.98
CA ARG A 39 22.66 23.24 20.78
C ARG A 39 23.44 23.69 19.53
N ASP A 40 22.76 23.84 18.41
CA ASP A 40 23.30 24.55 17.25
C ASP A 40 23.01 26.05 17.42
N ASP A 41 23.91 26.74 18.11
CA ASP A 41 23.98 28.20 18.13
C ASP A 41 24.57 28.70 16.80
N ARG A 42 23.75 28.79 15.74
CA ARG A 42 24.16 29.46 14.49
C ARG A 42 23.37 30.75 14.25
N PRO A 43 24.07 31.88 14.04
CA PRO A 43 23.42 33.17 13.78
C PRO A 43 22.78 33.19 12.39
N MET A 44 21.52 33.64 12.35
CA MET A 44 20.78 33.91 11.12
C MET A 44 21.36 35.15 10.41
N HIS A 45 22.17 34.93 9.37
CA HIS A 45 22.50 35.99 8.43
C HIS A 45 21.43 36.11 7.35
N ASN A 46 20.57 37.13 7.53
CA ASN A 46 19.79 37.72 6.47
C ASN A 46 20.71 38.45 5.49
N GLN A 47 20.90 37.91 4.28
CA GLN A 47 21.21 38.76 3.13
C GLN A 47 20.51 38.25 1.88
N ARG A 48 19.48 39.03 1.55
CA ARG A 48 18.71 39.03 0.32
C ARG A 48 19.57 39.69 -0.78
N GLU A 49 19.17 39.40 -2.03
CA GLU A 49 19.52 40.13 -3.25
C GLU A 49 20.66 39.55 -4.09
N GLY A 50 20.35 38.42 -4.73
CA GLY A 50 20.98 38.00 -5.97
C GLY A 50 19.93 37.40 -6.90
N ARG A 51 19.56 38.12 -7.97
CA ARG A 51 19.01 37.51 -9.19
C ARG A 51 20.09 36.56 -9.74
N GLY A 52 20.08 35.33 -9.27
CA GLY A 52 20.96 34.26 -9.72
C GLY A 52 20.14 33.25 -10.49
N GLU A 53 20.59 33.01 -11.71
CA GLU A 53 20.32 31.85 -12.56
C GLU A 53 19.89 30.63 -11.74
N GLY A 54 18.76 30.04 -12.16
CA GLY A 54 18.06 29.00 -11.42
C GLY A 54 19.01 27.96 -10.87
N ARG A 55 19.06 27.88 -9.53
CA ARG A 55 19.59 26.72 -8.81
C ARG A 55 18.90 25.50 -9.38
N GLY A 56 19.58 24.83 -10.32
CA GLY A 56 19.19 23.51 -10.76
C GLY A 56 19.07 22.66 -9.50
N MET A 57 17.85 22.23 -9.20
CA MET A 57 17.66 21.09 -8.31
C MET A 57 18.65 20.02 -8.75
N PRO A 58 19.43 19.42 -7.83
CA PRO A 58 20.24 18.26 -8.16
C PRO A 58 19.36 17.30 -8.95
N ARG A 59 19.82 16.81 -10.12
CA ARG A 59 19.02 15.93 -11.00
C ARG A 59 18.42 14.71 -10.28
N PHE A 60 18.93 14.37 -9.10
CA PHE A 60 18.43 13.32 -8.22
C PHE A 60 17.16 13.68 -7.42
N LEU A 61 16.80 14.96 -7.31
CA LEU A 61 15.57 15.47 -6.67
C LEU A 61 14.54 15.99 -7.69
N ALA A 62 14.90 16.03 -8.98
CA ALA A 62 13.87 16.19 -10.01
C ALA A 62 12.95 14.96 -9.91
N PRO A 63 11.62 15.13 -9.80
CA PRO A 63 10.72 14.01 -9.94
C PRO A 63 11.08 13.29 -11.25
N PRO A 64 11.11 11.94 -11.26
CA PRO A 64 11.46 11.21 -12.46
C PRO A 64 10.64 11.78 -13.62
N PRO A 65 11.27 12.04 -14.79
CA PRO A 65 10.54 12.55 -15.94
C PRO A 65 9.32 11.65 -16.12
N ARG A 66 8.12 12.25 -16.12
CA ARG A 66 6.90 11.52 -16.44
C ARG A 66 7.12 11.00 -17.85
N ASP A 67 7.45 9.73 -17.91
CA ASP A 67 7.50 8.98 -19.13
C ASP A 67 6.08 8.99 -19.70
N ASP A 68 5.87 9.73 -20.79
CA ASP A 68 4.65 9.67 -21.62
C ASP A 68 4.43 8.25 -22.21
N ARG A 69 5.32 7.31 -21.89
CA ARG A 69 5.05 5.88 -22.00
C ARG A 69 4.09 5.54 -20.89
N GLY A 70 2.81 5.53 -21.25
CA GLY A 70 1.74 4.93 -20.48
C GLY A 70 2.21 3.93 -19.46
N GLY A 71 1.77 4.12 -18.21
CA GLY A 71 2.11 3.21 -17.13
C GLY A 71 1.86 1.75 -17.53
N PRO A 72 2.45 0.76 -16.83
CA PRO A 72 2.39 -0.68 -17.17
C PRO A 72 1.02 -1.25 -17.61
N TRP A 73 -0.03 -0.51 -17.34
CA TRP A 73 -1.45 -0.77 -17.46
C TRP A 73 -2.13 -0.20 -18.71
N GLU A 74 -1.53 0.81 -19.35
CA GLU A 74 -1.92 1.15 -20.74
C GLU A 74 -1.58 0.00 -21.69
N ARG A 75 -0.80 -0.97 -21.21
CA ARG A 75 -0.48 -2.23 -21.91
C ARG A 75 -1.43 -3.38 -21.56
N MET A 76 -2.30 -3.23 -20.55
CA MET A 76 -3.30 -4.25 -20.26
C MET A 76 -4.31 -4.31 -21.41
N SER A 77 -4.64 -5.52 -21.80
CA SER A 77 -5.77 -5.78 -22.68
C SER A 77 -7.09 -5.33 -22.02
N ALA A 78 -8.10 -5.08 -22.85
CA ALA A 78 -9.43 -4.74 -22.36
C ALA A 78 -10.07 -5.88 -21.53
N GLU A 79 -9.61 -7.12 -21.73
CA GLU A 79 -10.05 -8.30 -20.98
C GLU A 79 -9.45 -8.30 -19.58
N GLU A 80 -8.12 -8.19 -19.46
CA GLU A 80 -7.42 -8.07 -18.17
C GLU A 80 -7.95 -6.87 -17.35
N ALA A 81 -8.27 -5.76 -18.00
CA ALA A 81 -8.87 -4.60 -17.34
C ALA A 81 -10.26 -4.90 -16.74
N ARG A 82 -11.07 -5.73 -17.42
CA ARG A 82 -12.39 -6.13 -16.91
C ARG A 82 -12.25 -7.11 -15.75
N GLU A 83 -11.40 -8.12 -15.89
CA GLU A 83 -11.11 -9.08 -14.81
C GLU A 83 -10.62 -8.37 -13.55
N PHE A 84 -9.71 -7.40 -13.71
CA PHE A 84 -9.26 -6.58 -12.59
C PHE A 84 -10.40 -5.78 -11.96
N ILE A 85 -11.26 -5.13 -12.75
CA ILE A 85 -12.41 -4.37 -12.23
C ILE A 85 -13.39 -5.28 -11.49
N ASP A 86 -13.65 -6.48 -11.99
CA ASP A 86 -14.56 -7.44 -11.37
C ASP A 86 -14.01 -7.95 -10.03
N ALA A 87 -12.74 -8.36 -9.99
CA ALA A 87 -12.08 -8.77 -8.74
C ALA A 87 -12.00 -7.62 -7.73
N ALA A 88 -11.73 -6.40 -8.21
CA ALA A 88 -11.74 -5.20 -7.40
C ALA A 88 -13.12 -4.91 -6.80
N MET A 89 -14.19 -5.05 -7.58
CA MET A 89 -15.56 -4.87 -7.11
C MET A 89 -15.97 -5.92 -6.09
N GLU A 90 -15.47 -7.16 -6.19
CA GLU A 90 -15.71 -8.19 -5.18
C GLU A 90 -15.09 -7.80 -3.83
N ILE A 91 -13.82 -7.40 -3.83
CA ILE A 91 -13.12 -6.93 -2.61
C ILE A 91 -13.80 -5.69 -2.03
N VAL A 92 -14.16 -4.73 -2.87
CA VAL A 92 -14.89 -3.54 -2.42
C VAL A 92 -16.27 -3.92 -1.88
N GLY A 93 -16.93 -4.93 -2.43
CA GLY A 93 -18.21 -5.44 -1.93
C GLY A 93 -18.13 -6.03 -0.54
N GLU A 94 -17.01 -6.66 -0.19
CA GLU A 94 -16.77 -7.10 1.17
C GLU A 94 -16.63 -5.91 2.14
N LEU A 95 -16.08 -4.78 1.69
CA LEU A 95 -15.81 -3.59 2.49
C LEU A 95 -17.01 -2.62 2.61
N ASP A 96 -17.61 -2.28 1.47
CA ASP A 96 -18.73 -1.34 1.31
C ASP A 96 -19.63 -1.81 0.14
N PRO A 97 -20.71 -2.56 0.42
CA PRO A 97 -21.66 -3.02 -0.60
C PRO A 97 -22.31 -1.89 -1.41
N ASP A 98 -22.49 -0.69 -0.82
CA ASP A 98 -23.09 0.44 -1.51
C ASP A 98 -22.10 1.08 -2.50
N ALA A 99 -20.80 1.02 -2.21
CA ALA A 99 -19.76 1.42 -3.17
C ALA A 99 -19.80 0.58 -4.44
N VAL A 100 -20.09 -0.72 -4.34
CA VAL A 100 -20.18 -1.60 -5.51
C VAL A 100 -21.26 -1.14 -6.47
N GLN A 101 -22.43 -0.71 -5.98
CA GLN A 101 -23.48 -0.21 -6.86
C GLN A 101 -23.04 1.03 -7.63
N ARG A 102 -22.33 1.96 -6.96
CA ARG A 102 -21.76 3.15 -7.59
C ARG A 102 -20.67 2.78 -8.60
N MET A 103 -19.85 1.79 -8.28
CA MET A 103 -18.80 1.30 -9.17
C MET A 103 -19.37 0.60 -10.41
N ARG A 104 -20.39 -0.25 -10.27
CA ARG A 104 -21.07 -0.88 -11.42
C ARG A 104 -21.62 0.16 -12.39
N TYR A 105 -22.28 1.18 -11.86
CA TYR A 105 -22.77 2.30 -12.67
C TYR A 105 -21.64 3.04 -13.41
N MET A 106 -20.48 3.23 -12.76
CA MET A 106 -19.30 3.83 -13.40
C MET A 106 -18.68 2.89 -14.45
N ALA A 107 -18.62 1.58 -14.18
CA ALA A 107 -18.07 0.58 -15.08
C ALA A 107 -18.86 0.51 -16.39
N GLU A 108 -20.19 0.57 -16.32
CA GLU A 108 -21.07 0.58 -17.49
C GLU A 108 -20.88 1.80 -18.38
N ARG A 109 -20.62 2.97 -17.77
CA ARG A 109 -20.53 4.25 -18.49
C ARG A 109 -19.13 4.57 -18.97
N ASN A 110 -18.13 4.32 -18.15
CA ASN A 110 -16.73 4.62 -18.44
C ASN A 110 -15.81 3.71 -17.61
N PRO A 111 -15.54 2.49 -18.12
CA PRO A 111 -14.71 1.52 -17.40
C PRO A 111 -13.26 2.00 -17.23
N HIS A 112 -12.73 2.77 -18.19
CA HIS A 112 -11.39 3.35 -18.09
C HIS A 112 -11.26 4.35 -16.94
N MET A 113 -12.27 5.20 -16.74
CA MET A 113 -12.31 6.15 -15.63
C MET A 113 -12.40 5.42 -14.28
N LEU A 114 -13.23 4.37 -14.19
CA LEU A 114 -13.31 3.57 -12.96
C LEU A 114 -11.96 2.91 -12.65
N LEU A 115 -11.31 2.33 -13.66
CA LEU A 115 -9.98 1.76 -13.53
C LEU A 115 -8.99 2.81 -13.01
N GLU A 116 -8.92 4.00 -13.62
CA GLU A 116 -8.03 5.07 -13.17
C GLU A 116 -8.28 5.48 -11.71
N ILE A 117 -9.55 5.59 -11.31
CA ILE A 117 -9.94 5.87 -9.93
C ILE A 117 -9.48 4.75 -9.00
N MET A 118 -9.74 3.49 -9.35
CA MET A 118 -9.35 2.32 -8.56
C MET A 118 -7.84 2.31 -8.34
N ARG A 119 -7.05 2.53 -9.39
CA ARG A 119 -5.58 2.58 -9.30
C ARG A 119 -5.09 3.69 -8.39
N ARG A 120 -5.63 4.89 -8.58
CA ARG A 120 -5.16 6.08 -7.86
C ARG A 120 -5.56 6.05 -6.40
N ARG A 121 -6.75 5.53 -6.08
CA ARG A 121 -7.28 5.52 -4.72
C ARG A 121 -6.97 4.24 -3.96
N PHE A 122 -6.74 3.14 -4.67
CA PHE A 122 -6.51 1.83 -4.09
C PHE A 122 -5.24 1.17 -4.65
N PRO A 123 -4.05 1.81 -4.50
CA PRO A 123 -2.79 1.21 -4.94
C PRO A 123 -2.46 -0.11 -4.23
N ARG A 124 -3.15 -0.40 -3.13
CA ARG A 124 -3.02 -1.65 -2.37
C ARG A 124 -3.97 -2.76 -2.83
N LEU A 125 -4.86 -2.50 -3.80
CA LEU A 125 -5.87 -3.48 -4.20
C LEU A 125 -5.26 -4.69 -4.91
N GLU A 126 -4.26 -4.47 -5.76
CA GLU A 126 -3.50 -5.53 -6.42
C GLU A 126 -2.81 -6.45 -5.38
N ALA A 127 -2.17 -5.85 -4.36
CA ALA A 127 -1.60 -6.60 -3.26
C ALA A 127 -2.66 -7.39 -2.45
N LEU A 128 -3.88 -6.87 -2.33
CA LEU A 128 -4.97 -7.62 -1.67
C LEU A 128 -5.47 -8.78 -2.53
N MET A 129 -5.52 -8.62 -3.85
CA MET A 129 -5.86 -9.70 -4.78
C MET A 129 -4.82 -10.83 -4.69
N GLU A 130 -3.53 -10.49 -4.72
CA GLU A 130 -2.45 -11.45 -4.55
C GLU A 130 -2.50 -12.13 -3.17
N LEU A 131 -2.75 -11.36 -2.10
CA LEU A 131 -2.91 -11.90 -0.75
C LEU A 131 -4.09 -12.87 -0.66
N ARG A 132 -5.20 -12.61 -1.35
CA ARG A 132 -6.36 -13.51 -1.34
C ARG A 132 -5.99 -14.91 -1.84
N GLU A 133 -5.11 -14.99 -2.84
CA GLU A 133 -4.66 -16.24 -3.43
C GLU A 133 -3.54 -16.90 -2.62
N THR A 134 -2.57 -16.11 -2.15
CA THR A 134 -1.34 -16.60 -1.52
C THR A 134 -1.45 -16.81 -0.02
N ASN A 135 -2.18 -15.93 0.68
CA ASN A 135 -2.37 -15.96 2.13
C ASN A 135 -3.79 -15.48 2.51
N PRO A 136 -4.82 -16.34 2.36
CA PRO A 136 -6.22 -15.97 2.57
C PRO A 136 -6.53 -15.53 4.01
N GLU A 137 -5.77 -16.02 5.00
CA GLU A 137 -5.90 -15.58 6.40
C GLU A 137 -5.50 -14.12 6.57
N LEU A 138 -4.31 -13.75 6.04
CA LEU A 138 -3.84 -12.37 6.06
C LEU A 138 -4.76 -11.44 5.26
N PHE A 139 -5.30 -11.91 4.13
CA PHE A 139 -6.31 -11.18 3.37
C PHE A 139 -7.54 -10.82 4.24
N GLN A 140 -8.13 -11.80 4.93
CA GLN A 140 -9.31 -11.56 5.78
C GLN A 140 -9.01 -10.56 6.91
N LEU A 141 -7.85 -10.68 7.55
CA LEU A 141 -7.42 -9.72 8.57
C LEU A 141 -7.24 -8.31 8.00
N ARG A 142 -6.70 -8.16 6.78
CA ARG A 142 -6.59 -6.87 6.10
C ARG A 142 -7.95 -6.25 5.78
N ILE A 143 -8.92 -7.05 5.35
CA ILE A 143 -10.30 -6.59 5.15
C ILE A 143 -10.91 -6.11 6.47
N GLN A 144 -10.70 -6.84 7.57
CA GLN A 144 -11.17 -6.42 8.90
C GLN A 144 -10.47 -5.13 9.36
N ASP A 145 -9.16 -4.99 9.16
CA ASP A 145 -8.39 -3.76 9.45
C ASP A 145 -8.97 -2.56 8.71
N PHE A 146 -9.30 -2.67 7.42
CA PHE A 146 -9.93 -1.58 6.67
C PHE A 146 -11.31 -1.22 7.21
N LYS A 147 -12.15 -2.21 7.53
CA LYS A 147 -13.49 -1.98 8.11
C LYS A 147 -13.41 -1.24 9.43
N LEU A 148 -12.53 -1.69 10.33
CA LEU A 148 -12.34 -1.08 11.65
C LEU A 148 -11.71 0.31 11.54
N ASN A 149 -10.78 0.51 10.61
CA ASN A 149 -10.23 1.84 10.34
C ASN A 149 -11.31 2.81 9.84
N ALA A 150 -12.17 2.38 8.91
CA ALA A 150 -13.29 3.20 8.44
C ALA A 150 -14.27 3.51 9.58
N ARG A 151 -14.65 2.51 10.38
CA ARG A 151 -15.54 2.65 11.54
C ARG A 151 -15.00 3.65 12.55
N THR A 152 -13.74 3.51 12.97
CA THR A 152 -13.11 4.41 13.97
C THR A 152 -13.04 5.85 13.46
N MET A 153 -12.72 6.07 12.18
CA MET A 153 -12.71 7.42 11.58
C MET A 153 -14.11 8.04 11.51
N MET A 154 -15.13 7.27 11.15
CA MET A 154 -16.52 7.74 11.13
C MET A 154 -17.03 8.09 12.53
N GLN A 155 -16.77 7.24 13.53
CA GLN A 155 -17.13 7.50 14.92
C GLN A 155 -16.42 8.74 15.47
N ALA A 156 -15.12 8.89 15.22
CA ALA A 156 -14.37 10.08 15.62
C ALA A 156 -14.86 11.37 14.93
N LYS A 157 -15.32 11.29 13.68
CA LYS A 157 -16.00 12.42 13.02
C LYS A 157 -17.34 12.72 13.69
N ARG A 158 -18.14 11.69 13.97
CA ARG A 158 -19.46 11.82 14.59
C ARG A 158 -19.39 12.46 15.98
N ILE A 159 -18.41 12.07 16.80
CA ILE A 159 -18.18 12.67 18.12
C ILE A 159 -17.91 14.17 17.98
N ARG A 160 -17.00 14.58 17.08
CA ARG A 160 -16.72 16.01 16.82
C ARG A 160 -17.96 16.79 16.38
N GLU A 161 -18.78 16.19 15.52
CA GLU A 161 -20.06 16.80 15.11
C GLU A 161 -21.04 16.93 16.28
N LEU A 162 -21.10 15.97 17.21
CA LEU A 162 -21.94 16.05 18.40
C LEU A 162 -21.47 17.14 19.36
N GLU A 163 -20.16 17.27 19.56
CA GLU A 163 -19.53 18.33 20.36
C GLU A 163 -19.82 19.72 19.78
N GLU A 164 -19.64 19.89 18.46
CA GLU A 164 -19.91 21.16 17.76
C GLU A 164 -21.38 21.59 17.86
N ASN A 165 -22.31 20.62 17.87
CA ASN A 165 -23.75 20.87 17.96
C ASN A 165 -24.28 20.95 19.40
N LEU A 166 -23.39 20.94 20.42
CA LEU A 166 -23.76 20.97 21.83
C LEU A 166 -24.77 19.87 22.20
N ALA A 167 -24.56 18.67 21.68
CA ALA A 167 -25.38 17.50 22.00
C ALA A 167 -25.32 17.13 23.49
N ASP A 168 -26.22 16.25 23.92
CA ASP A 168 -26.25 15.73 25.28
C ASP A 168 -24.88 15.06 25.63
N PRO A 169 -24.21 15.47 26.73
CA PRO A 169 -22.96 14.85 27.17
C PRO A 169 -23.05 13.32 27.31
N ALA A 170 -24.21 12.78 27.68
CA ALA A 170 -24.40 11.33 27.78
C ALA A 170 -24.37 10.63 26.41
N GLU A 171 -24.75 11.30 25.32
CA GLU A 171 -24.64 10.75 23.96
C GLU A 171 -23.18 10.73 23.51
N ILE A 172 -22.42 11.78 23.82
CA ILE A 172 -20.99 11.89 23.52
C ILE A 172 -20.22 10.77 24.24
N GLU A 173 -20.44 10.58 25.54
CA GLU A 173 -19.77 9.53 26.33
C GLU A 173 -20.04 8.10 25.81
N ARG A 174 -21.27 7.84 25.33
CA ARG A 174 -21.60 6.56 24.67
C ARG A 174 -20.80 6.37 23.39
N GLN A 175 -20.75 7.38 22.52
CA GLN A 175 -19.99 7.31 21.28
C GLN A 175 -18.48 7.17 21.52
N GLU A 176 -17.93 7.81 22.56
CA GLU A 176 -16.54 7.62 22.97
C GLU A 176 -16.26 6.20 23.44
N THR A 177 -17.21 5.60 24.17
CA THR A 177 -17.10 4.20 24.61
C THR A 177 -17.09 3.26 23.42
N ASP A 178 -18.03 3.42 22.48
CA ASP A 178 -18.09 2.62 21.24
C ASP A 178 -16.82 2.80 20.38
N LEU A 179 -16.25 4.01 20.34
CA LEU A 179 -14.99 4.28 19.64
C LEU A 179 -13.82 3.57 20.32
N ARG A 180 -13.76 3.60 21.66
CA ARG A 180 -12.70 2.92 22.43
C ARG A 180 -12.71 1.41 22.19
N GLU A 181 -13.89 0.80 22.16
CA GLU A 181 -14.05 -0.62 21.83
C GLU A 181 -13.59 -0.92 20.40
N ALA A 182 -14.00 -0.11 19.42
CA ALA A 182 -13.58 -0.28 18.03
C ALA A 182 -12.05 -0.12 17.85
N ILE A 183 -11.42 0.78 18.60
CA ILE A 183 -9.95 0.95 18.60
C ILE A 183 -9.27 -0.28 19.21
N ALA A 184 -9.80 -0.85 20.29
CA ALA A 184 -9.26 -2.05 20.91
C ALA A 184 -9.32 -3.24 19.93
N GLU A 185 -10.45 -3.47 19.27
CA GLU A 185 -10.60 -4.51 18.25
C GLU A 185 -9.62 -4.29 17.09
N HIS A 186 -9.48 -3.05 16.61
CA HIS A 186 -8.55 -2.70 15.53
C HIS A 186 -7.10 -2.97 15.91
N PHE A 187 -6.73 -2.71 17.17
CA PHE A 187 -5.40 -2.99 17.69
C PHE A 187 -5.11 -4.50 17.68
N GLU A 188 -6.04 -5.33 18.14
CA GLU A 188 -5.90 -6.79 18.12
C GLU A 188 -5.73 -7.34 16.69
N VAL A 189 -6.54 -6.86 15.74
CA VAL A 189 -6.42 -7.25 14.33
C VAL A 189 -5.04 -6.88 13.78
N ARG A 190 -4.54 -5.69 14.10
CA ARG A 190 -3.20 -5.25 13.69
C ARG A 190 -2.08 -6.06 14.33
N GLN A 191 -2.25 -6.51 15.57
CA GLN A 191 -1.28 -7.40 16.20
C GLN A 191 -1.22 -8.74 15.45
N LYS A 192 -2.36 -9.35 15.15
CA LYS A 192 -2.41 -10.61 14.38
C LYS A 192 -1.78 -10.48 13.00
N ILE A 193 -2.07 -9.38 12.29
CA ILE A 193 -1.42 -9.07 11.00
C ILE A 193 0.11 -9.06 11.15
N ARG A 194 0.62 -8.35 12.17
CA ARG A 194 2.06 -8.25 12.42
C ARG A 194 2.69 -9.59 12.79
N GLU A 195 1.99 -10.44 13.52
CA GLU A 195 2.48 -11.78 13.89
C GLU A 195 2.65 -12.67 12.65
N ILE A 196 1.69 -12.64 11.72
CA ILE A 196 1.81 -13.37 10.43
C ILE A 196 2.97 -12.79 9.61
N GLU A 197 3.03 -11.48 9.45
CA GLU A 197 4.09 -10.82 8.69
C GLU A 197 5.48 -11.10 9.28
N LEU A 198 5.59 -11.14 10.62
CA LEU A 198 6.84 -11.49 11.30
C LEU A 198 7.27 -12.92 10.97
N LYS A 199 6.33 -13.88 11.03
CA LYS A 199 6.60 -15.28 10.69
C LYS A 199 7.01 -15.47 9.22
N ASP A 200 6.39 -14.73 8.30
CA ASP A 200 6.74 -14.75 6.88
C ASP A 200 8.17 -14.21 6.68
N LEU A 201 8.51 -13.11 7.35
CA LEU A 201 9.87 -12.55 7.34
C LEU A 201 10.90 -13.50 7.95
N GLU A 202 10.58 -14.17 9.06
CA GLU A 202 11.45 -15.18 9.67
C GLU A 202 11.74 -16.33 8.69
N THR A 203 10.71 -16.83 8.02
CA THR A 203 10.83 -17.89 7.00
C THR A 203 11.71 -17.44 5.83
N GLU A 204 11.56 -16.20 5.38
CA GLU A 204 12.36 -15.62 4.30
C GLU A 204 13.83 -15.44 4.71
N ILE A 205 14.09 -14.98 5.94
CA ILE A 205 15.45 -14.89 6.51
C ILE A 205 16.11 -16.27 6.56
N GLU A 206 15.40 -17.31 6.99
CA GLU A 206 15.92 -18.68 6.99
C GLU A 206 16.24 -19.18 5.58
N ARG A 207 15.38 -18.90 4.60
CA ARG A 207 15.60 -19.24 3.19
C ARG A 207 16.85 -18.56 2.65
N LEU A 208 16.99 -17.26 2.86
CA LEU A 208 18.14 -16.48 2.43
C LEU A 208 19.43 -16.93 3.13
N THR A 209 19.36 -17.24 4.43
CA THR A 209 20.50 -17.77 5.19
C THR A 209 21.01 -19.08 4.58
N ARG A 210 20.11 -20.01 4.25
CA ARG A 210 20.47 -21.26 3.56
C ARG A 210 21.10 -21.02 2.19
N GLN A 211 20.61 -20.05 1.42
CA GLN A 211 21.21 -19.68 0.14
C GLN A 211 22.63 -19.13 0.29
N VAL A 212 22.84 -18.25 1.27
CA VAL A 212 24.17 -17.69 1.57
C VAL A 212 25.13 -18.78 2.00
N THR A 213 24.71 -19.71 2.87
CA THR A 213 25.55 -20.84 3.29
C THR A 213 25.94 -21.72 2.10
N ARG A 214 24.98 -22.09 1.24
CA ARG A 214 25.27 -22.87 0.04
C ARG A 214 26.28 -22.18 -0.88
N LEU A 215 26.09 -20.89 -1.14
CA LEU A 215 27.01 -20.13 -2.00
C LEU A 215 28.42 -20.03 -1.39
N ARG A 216 28.52 -19.95 -0.05
CA ARG A 216 29.82 -20.01 0.64
C ARG A 216 30.49 -21.37 0.47
N GLU A 217 29.76 -22.46 0.67
CA GLU A 217 30.27 -23.82 0.45
C GLU A 217 30.72 -24.03 -1.01
N GLU A 218 29.95 -23.52 -1.99
CA GLU A 218 30.33 -23.54 -3.40
C GLU A 218 31.63 -22.77 -3.65
N ILE A 219 31.78 -21.57 -3.08
CA ILE A 219 33.01 -20.77 -3.20
C ILE A 219 34.20 -21.49 -2.54
N ASP A 220 34.00 -22.04 -1.34
CA ASP A 220 35.05 -22.74 -0.59
C ASP A 220 35.50 -24.01 -1.32
N SER A 221 34.56 -24.77 -1.88
CA SER A 221 34.88 -25.95 -2.72
C SER A 221 35.71 -25.58 -3.94
N ARG A 222 35.40 -24.44 -4.58
CA ARG A 222 36.18 -23.92 -5.72
C ARG A 222 37.53 -23.35 -5.34
N THR A 223 37.66 -22.84 -4.13
CA THR A 223 38.90 -22.27 -3.61
C THR A 223 39.87 -23.35 -3.14
N THR A 224 39.36 -24.51 -2.73
CA THR A 224 40.17 -25.63 -2.21
C THR A 224 40.82 -26.46 -3.33
N ASP A 225 40.20 -26.54 -4.51
CA ASP A 225 40.75 -27.25 -5.69
C ASP A 225 40.75 -26.35 -6.96
N PRO A 226 41.55 -25.27 -6.97
CA PRO A 226 41.62 -24.38 -8.12
C PRO A 226 42.29 -25.06 -9.32
N GLU A 227 43.28 -25.92 -9.09
CA GLU A 227 44.01 -26.62 -10.16
C GLU A 227 43.11 -27.62 -10.88
N GLY A 228 42.33 -28.44 -10.15
CA GLY A 228 41.36 -29.36 -10.77
C GLY A 228 40.29 -28.66 -11.60
N ILE A 229 39.83 -27.48 -11.17
CA ILE A 229 38.88 -26.65 -11.95
C ILE A 229 39.55 -26.08 -13.20
N ILE A 230 40.79 -25.59 -13.09
CA ILE A 230 41.54 -25.07 -14.24
C ILE A 230 41.79 -26.18 -15.25
N ASP A 231 42.24 -27.36 -14.80
CA ASP A 231 42.53 -28.51 -15.65
C ASP A 231 41.26 -29.05 -16.32
N GLY A 232 40.16 -29.16 -15.57
CA GLY A 232 38.85 -29.52 -16.14
C GLY A 232 38.42 -28.54 -17.23
N ARG A 233 38.51 -27.23 -16.96
CA ARG A 233 38.16 -26.20 -17.94
C ARG A 233 39.11 -26.19 -19.14
N LEU A 234 40.38 -26.46 -18.93
CA LEU A 234 41.39 -26.55 -19.99
C LEU A 234 41.10 -27.74 -20.92
N ASN A 235 40.73 -28.89 -20.35
CA ASN A 235 40.37 -30.08 -21.13
C ASN A 235 39.07 -29.89 -21.93
N ASP A 236 38.04 -29.27 -21.35
CA ASP A 236 36.80 -28.89 -22.05
C ASP A 236 37.09 -28.01 -23.29
N LEU A 237 37.97 -27.02 -23.14
CA LEU A 237 38.29 -26.07 -24.22
C LEU A 237 39.17 -26.67 -25.31
N LEU A 238 40.01 -27.65 -24.96
CA LEU A 238 40.87 -28.33 -25.91
C LEU A 238 40.18 -29.52 -26.60
N ASP A 239 38.91 -29.78 -26.27
CA ASP A 239 38.07 -30.85 -26.83
C ASP A 239 38.72 -32.24 -26.74
N ARG A 240 39.61 -32.42 -25.76
CA ARG A 240 40.44 -33.63 -25.60
C ARG A 240 39.64 -34.86 -25.17
N ASP A 241 38.40 -34.68 -24.75
CA ASP A 241 37.48 -35.76 -24.39
C ASP A 241 36.64 -36.26 -25.57
N GLN A 242 36.63 -35.58 -26.73
CA GLN A 242 35.85 -36.02 -27.90
C GLN A 242 36.55 -37.06 -28.80
N THR A 243 37.82 -37.39 -28.55
CA THR A 243 38.60 -38.31 -29.43
C THR A 243 38.47 -39.81 -29.16
N ASN A 244 37.53 -40.25 -28.32
CA ASN A 244 37.25 -41.68 -28.08
C ASN A 244 35.92 -42.14 -28.73
N PHE A 245 35.80 -42.00 -30.05
CA PHE A 245 34.80 -42.69 -30.87
C PHE A 245 35.46 -43.47 -32.02
#